data_AF-A0A2B8A6M8-F1
#
_entry.id   AF-A0A2B8A6M8-F1
#
_cell.length_a   1.000
_cell.length_b   1.000
_cell.length_c   1.000
_cell.angle_alpha   90.00
_cell.angle_beta   90.00
_cell.angle_gamma   90.00
#
_symmetry.space_group_name_H-M   'P 1'
#
loop_
_entity.id
_entity.type
_entity.pdbx_description
1 polymer ?
#
loop_
_entity_poly.entity_id
_entity_poly.type
_entity_poly.pdbx_seq_one_letter_code
_entity_poly.pdbx_strand_id
1 'polypeptide(L)'
;IPSYIPSDMISAPGGATHYKLASAGAAVDFENETFVSDSATSPVLPWNSVRVAELTLSNTAEAGSRHPLFLVLGIEFYQEVNRQMYPLKNGSHNAMALIGVNGSGNNG
;
A
#
# COMPACT_ATOMS: atom_id res chain seq x y z
N ILE A 1 -3.18 9.39 -3.74
CA ILE A 1 -1.75 9.41 -4.17
C ILE A 1 -1.67 10.34 -5.38
N PRO A 2 -1.03 11.51 -5.25
CA PRO A 2 -0.96 12.49 -6.34
C PRO A 2 -0.37 11.91 -7.62
N SER A 3 -0.65 12.51 -8.78
CA SER A 3 -0.04 12.09 -10.06
C SER A 3 1.49 12.11 -10.00
N TYR A 4 2.15 11.16 -10.65
CA TYR A 4 3.60 10.97 -10.54
C TYR A 4 4.20 10.29 -11.78
N ILE A 5 5.52 10.35 -11.92
CA ILE A 5 6.28 9.57 -12.90
C ILE A 5 6.96 8.41 -12.15
N PRO A 6 6.66 7.13 -12.48
CA PRO A 6 7.13 6.00 -11.68
C PRO A 6 8.65 5.89 -11.57
N SER A 7 9.37 6.02 -12.68
CA SER A 7 10.85 5.93 -12.69
C SER A 7 11.55 7.07 -11.93
N ASP A 8 10.89 8.21 -11.74
CA ASP A 8 11.43 9.34 -10.97
C ASP A 8 11.19 9.18 -9.45
N MET A 9 10.09 8.51 -9.08
CA MET A 9 9.59 8.48 -7.70
C MET A 9 9.78 7.12 -7.00
N ILE A 10 10.00 6.04 -7.76
CA ILE A 10 10.09 4.67 -7.23
C ILE A 10 11.45 4.08 -7.62
N SER A 11 12.26 3.79 -6.59
CA SER A 11 13.46 2.97 -6.75
C SER A 11 13.07 1.50 -6.83
N ALA A 12 13.09 0.92 -8.03
CA ALA A 12 12.74 -0.48 -8.27
C ALA A 12 13.97 -1.40 -8.25
N PRO A 13 13.83 -2.68 -7.83
CA PRO A 13 14.91 -3.65 -7.92
C PRO A 13 15.24 -4.03 -9.37
N GLY A 14 16.42 -4.60 -9.59
CA GLY A 14 16.80 -5.14 -10.90
C GLY A 14 15.80 -6.18 -11.41
N GLY A 15 15.41 -6.08 -12.69
CA GLY A 15 14.43 -6.96 -13.33
C GLY A 15 12.97 -6.53 -13.16
N ALA A 16 12.67 -5.50 -12.38
CA ALA A 16 11.33 -4.94 -12.31
C ALA A 16 10.93 -4.29 -13.64
N THR A 17 9.70 -4.58 -14.06
CA THR A 17 9.07 -3.97 -15.24
C THR A 17 7.76 -3.29 -14.87
N HIS A 18 7.13 -3.75 -13.79
CA HIS A 18 5.85 -3.31 -13.31
C HIS A 18 5.86 -3.26 -11.79
N TYR A 19 4.89 -2.55 -11.22
CA TYR A 19 4.64 -2.49 -9.80
C TYR A 19 3.14 -2.41 -9.51
N LYS A 20 2.77 -2.65 -8.26
CA LYS A 20 1.42 -2.44 -7.74
C LYS A 20 1.53 -1.78 -6.39
N LEU A 21 0.69 -0.79 -6.13
CA LEU A 21 0.55 -0.17 -4.82
C LEU A 21 -0.57 -0.87 -4.06
N ALA A 22 -0.37 -1.08 -2.77
CA ALA A 22 -1.35 -1.68 -1.87
C ALA A 22 -1.46 -0.84 -0.60
N SER A 23 -2.66 -0.64 -0.09
CA SER A 23 -2.89 -0.05 1.23
C SER A 23 -3.75 -0.96 2.08
N ALA A 24 -3.56 -0.91 3.39
CA ALA A 24 -4.47 -1.55 4.34
C ALA A 24 -4.67 -0.64 5.56
N GLY A 25 -5.93 -0.47 5.94
CA GLY A 25 -6.33 0.16 7.19
C GLY A 25 -6.73 -0.92 8.19
N ALA A 26 -6.35 -0.78 9.45
CA ALA A 26 -6.75 -1.70 10.53
C ALA A 26 -7.10 -0.93 11.80
N ALA A 27 -8.30 -1.17 12.34
CA ALA A 27 -8.69 -0.76 13.68
C ALA A 27 -8.39 -1.92 14.64
N VAL A 28 -7.56 -1.68 15.66
CA VAL A 28 -7.02 -2.74 16.53
C VAL A 28 -7.55 -2.58 17.96
N ASP A 29 -8.32 -3.56 18.42
CA ASP A 29 -8.72 -3.69 19.80
C ASP A 29 -7.67 -4.49 20.58
N PHE A 30 -6.84 -3.77 21.33
CA PHE A 30 -5.79 -4.38 22.15
C PHE A 30 -6.32 -5.09 23.40
N GLU A 31 -7.49 -4.72 23.92
CA GLU A 31 -8.04 -5.33 25.15
C GLU A 31 -8.61 -6.71 24.86
N ASN A 32 -9.31 -6.84 23.73
CA ASN A 32 -9.92 -8.10 23.30
C ASN A 32 -9.04 -8.87 22.29
N GLU A 33 -7.87 -8.36 21.94
CA GLU A 33 -6.93 -8.95 20.97
C GLU A 33 -7.55 -9.21 19.59
N THR A 34 -8.40 -8.30 19.12
CA THR A 34 -9.07 -8.40 17.82
C THR A 34 -8.75 -7.21 16.91
N PHE A 35 -9.01 -7.36 15.61
CA PHE A 35 -8.89 -6.26 14.67
C PHE A 35 -9.93 -6.39 13.55
N VAL A 36 -10.31 -5.25 12.98
CA VAL A 36 -11.05 -5.15 11.72
C VAL A 36 -10.16 -4.42 10.73
N SER A 37 -10.02 -4.98 9.52
CA SER A 37 -9.17 -4.40 8.48
C SER A 37 -9.86 -4.36 7.13
N ASP A 38 -9.49 -3.36 6.33
CA ASP A 38 -9.85 -3.25 4.93
C ASP A 38 -8.61 -2.94 4.09
N SER A 39 -8.58 -3.42 2.85
CA SER A 39 -7.40 -3.30 1.96
C SER A 39 -7.78 -2.92 0.54
N ALA A 40 -6.90 -2.18 -0.12
CA ALA A 40 -7.09 -1.72 -1.49
C ALA A 40 -5.80 -1.84 -2.28
N THR A 41 -5.92 -2.00 -3.59
CA THR A 41 -4.76 -2.06 -4.49
C THR A 41 -4.98 -1.23 -5.74
N SER A 42 -3.89 -0.73 -6.32
CA SER A 42 -3.91 -0.18 -7.66
C SER A 42 -4.00 -1.31 -8.70
N PRO A 43 -4.29 -0.99 -9.97
CA PRO A 43 -3.90 -1.85 -11.08
C PRO A 43 -2.39 -2.13 -11.06
N VAL A 44 -1.95 -3.16 -11.80
CA VAL A 44 -0.53 -3.36 -12.10
C VAL A 44 -0.13 -2.28 -13.11
N LEU A 45 0.86 -1.46 -12.73
CA LEU A 45 1.31 -0.31 -13.49
C LEU A 45 2.73 -0.54 -14.01
N PRO A 46 3.06 -0.08 -15.23
CA PRO A 46 4.42 -0.19 -15.74
C PRO A 46 5.36 0.72 -14.95
N TRP A 47 6.53 0.20 -14.59
CA TRP A 47 7.60 1.01 -14.04
C TRP A 47 8.40 1.63 -15.20
N ASN A 48 8.03 2.84 -15.59
CA ASN A 48 8.66 3.57 -16.70
C ASN A 48 8.56 5.09 -16.50
N SER A 49 8.85 5.87 -17.54
CA SER A 49 8.81 7.34 -17.51
C SER A 49 7.49 7.94 -17.96
N VAL A 50 6.41 7.14 -18.04
CA VAL A 50 5.07 7.63 -18.38
C VAL A 50 4.35 8.05 -17.11
N ARG A 51 3.81 9.27 -17.10
CA ARG A 51 3.05 9.81 -15.96
C ARG A 51 1.81 8.98 -15.68
N VAL A 52 1.63 8.61 -14.42
CA VAL A 52 0.42 8.01 -13.89
C VAL A 52 -0.47 9.11 -13.31
N ALA A 53 -1.77 9.04 -13.61
CA ALA A 53 -2.76 9.94 -13.03
C ALA A 53 -2.86 9.75 -11.50
N GLU A 54 -3.62 10.62 -10.84
CA GLU A 54 -3.91 10.44 -9.41
C GLU A 54 -4.57 9.08 -9.15
N LEU A 55 -4.14 8.41 -8.07
CA LEU A 55 -4.68 7.13 -7.63
C LEU A 55 -5.33 7.28 -6.26
N THR A 56 -6.50 6.69 -6.09
CA THR A 56 -7.21 6.59 -4.81
C THR A 56 -7.23 5.15 -4.35
N LEU A 57 -6.67 4.89 -3.17
CA LEU A 57 -6.78 3.62 -2.46
C LEU A 57 -7.60 3.88 -1.19
N SER A 58 -8.80 3.32 -1.13
CA SER A 58 -9.75 3.56 -0.03
C SER A 58 -9.78 2.36 0.91
N ASN A 59 -9.67 2.62 2.21
CA ASN A 59 -9.83 1.63 3.25
C ASN A 59 -10.95 2.08 4.18
N THR A 60 -11.99 1.27 4.32
CA THR A 60 -13.14 1.53 5.17
C THR A 60 -12.80 1.16 6.60
N ALA A 61 -13.06 2.09 7.53
CA ALA A 61 -13.00 1.82 8.96
C ALA A 61 -14.43 1.77 9.52
N GLU A 62 -14.62 0.99 10.59
CA GLU A 62 -15.89 0.97 11.30
C GLU A 62 -16.21 2.36 11.88
N ALA A 63 -17.38 2.89 11.50
CA ALA A 63 -17.81 4.21 11.93
C ALA A 63 -17.99 4.25 13.46
N GLY A 64 -17.37 5.22 14.12
CA GLY A 64 -17.47 5.40 15.56
C GLY A 64 -16.55 4.51 16.40
N SER A 65 -15.70 3.68 15.77
CA SER A 65 -14.65 2.95 16.47
C SER A 65 -13.73 3.92 17.22
N ARG A 66 -13.41 3.57 18.47
CA ARG A 66 -12.40 4.27 19.30
C ARG A 66 -11.09 3.50 19.36
N HIS A 67 -10.96 2.42 18.59
CA HIS A 67 -9.73 1.65 18.59
C HIS A 67 -8.64 2.37 17.77
N PRO A 68 -7.36 2.25 18.15
CA PRO A 68 -6.26 2.77 17.35
C PRO A 68 -6.36 2.30 15.89
N LEU A 69 -6.28 3.26 14.97
CA LEU A 69 -6.32 3.02 13.54
C LEU A 69 -4.92 3.09 12.97
N PHE A 70 -4.51 2.03 12.28
CA PHE A 70 -3.26 1.93 11.55
C PHE A 70 -3.54 1.98 10.05
N LEU A 71 -2.74 2.74 9.31
CA LEU A 71 -2.76 2.73 7.85
C LEU A 71 -1.37 2.41 7.33
N VAL A 72 -1.28 1.35 6.54
CA VAL A 72 -0.05 0.94 5.86
C VAL A 72 -0.18 1.17 4.35
N LEU A 73 0.95 1.51 3.73
CA LEU A 73 1.09 1.58 2.28
C LEU A 73 2.31 0.74 1.89
N GLY A 74 2.13 -0.10 0.87
CA GLY A 74 3.14 -0.98 0.36
C GLY A 74 3.25 -0.93 -1.16
N ILE A 75 4.37 -1.43 -1.65
CA ILE A 75 4.65 -1.61 -3.07
C ILE A 75 5.10 -3.04 -3.34
N GLU A 76 4.54 -3.64 -4.38
CA GLU A 76 4.91 -4.96 -4.89
C GLU A 76 5.50 -4.80 -6.29
N PHE A 77 6.66 -5.42 -6.55
CA PHE A 77 7.32 -5.37 -7.85
C PHE A 77 7.09 -6.64 -8.66
N TYR A 78 7.00 -6.47 -9.98
CA TYR A 78 6.76 -7.55 -10.94
C TYR A 78 7.70 -7.47 -12.14
N GLN A 79 8.03 -8.64 -12.67
CA GLN A 79 8.65 -8.80 -13.97
C GLN A 79 7.62 -9.37 -14.96
N GLU A 80 7.46 -8.74 -16.10
CA GLU A 80 6.69 -9.28 -17.22
C GLU A 80 7.60 -10.17 -18.07
N VAL A 81 7.22 -11.44 -18.25
CA VAL A 81 7.90 -12.37 -19.14
C VAL A 81 6.83 -13.03 -20.00
N ASN A 82 6.98 -12.96 -21.33
CA ASN A 82 6.01 -13.52 -22.28
C ASN A 82 4.56 -13.09 -22.02
N ARG A 83 4.34 -11.82 -21.67
CA ARG A 83 3.03 -11.23 -21.31
C ARG A 83 2.42 -11.72 -19.99
N GLN A 84 3.19 -12.44 -19.18
CA GLN A 84 2.77 -12.89 -17.86
C GLN A 84 3.55 -12.16 -16.78
N MET A 85 2.83 -11.70 -15.75
CA MET A 85 3.41 -11.00 -14.60
C MET A 85 3.90 -11.99 -13.54
N TYR A 86 5.17 -11.88 -13.16
CA TYR A 86 5.80 -12.67 -12.12
C TYR A 86 6.20 -11.76 -10.96
N PRO A 87 5.75 -12.02 -9.72
CA PRO A 87 6.14 -11.22 -8.57
C PRO A 87 7.64 -11.39 -8.30
N LEU A 88 8.35 -10.29 -8.10
CA LEU A 88 9.75 -10.31 -7.69
C LEU A 88 9.83 -10.56 -6.18
N LYS A 89 9.94 -11.83 -5.78
CA LYS A 89 10.02 -12.27 -4.38
C LYS A 89 11.46 -12.36 -3.88
N ASN A 90 12.27 -11.31 -4.08
CA ASN A 90 13.69 -11.34 -3.68
C ASN A 90 13.95 -10.96 -2.21
N GLY A 91 12.92 -10.88 -1.37
CA GLY A 91 13.03 -10.67 0.08
C GLY A 91 13.56 -9.29 0.52
N SER A 92 14.12 -8.49 -0.40
CA SER A 92 14.79 -7.21 -0.11
C SER A 92 13.99 -5.98 -0.53
N HIS A 93 12.92 -6.12 -1.33
CA HIS A 93 12.32 -4.97 -2.03
C HIS A 93 10.79 -4.87 -2.07
N ASN A 94 10.02 -5.79 -1.45
CA ASN A 94 8.63 -5.48 -1.15
C ASN A 94 8.61 -4.65 0.14
N ALA A 95 8.59 -3.33 -0.02
CA ALA A 95 8.55 -2.41 1.10
C ALA A 95 7.10 -2.17 1.50
N MET A 96 6.80 -2.37 2.78
CA MET A 96 5.59 -1.87 3.43
C MET A 96 6.02 -0.87 4.49
N ALA A 97 5.39 0.29 4.51
CA ALA A 97 5.60 1.32 5.51
C ALA A 97 4.28 1.59 6.25
N LEU A 98 4.37 1.78 7.57
CA LEU A 98 3.30 2.39 8.35
C LEU A 98 3.29 3.88 8.04
N ILE A 99 2.22 4.37 7.44
CA ILE A 99 2.12 5.76 6.96
C ILE A 99 1.16 6.61 7.81
N GLY A 100 0.42 5.99 8.72
CA GLY A 100 -0.45 6.70 9.64
C GLY A 100 -0.80 5.86 10.87
N VAL A 101 -0.84 6.54 12.01
CA VAL A 101 -1.43 6.04 13.25
C VAL A 101 -2.33 7.13 13.78
N ASN A 102 -3.58 6.78 14.08
CA ASN A 102 -4.48 7.65 14.83
C ASN A 102 -4.85 6.96 16.14
N GLY A 103 -4.34 7.51 17.25
CA GLY A 103 -4.75 7.10 18.59
C GLY A 103 -5.98 7.91 19.00
N SER A 104 -7.03 7.24 19.46
CA SER A 104 -8.18 7.93 20.03
C SER A 104 -7.75 8.62 21.33
N GLY A 105 -7.43 9.92 21.25
CA GLY A 105 -7.20 10.73 22.44
C GLY A 105 -8.51 10.90 23.20
N ASN A 106 -8.62 10.28 24.36
CA ASN A 106 -9.63 10.64 25.35
C ASN A 106 -9.12 11.89 26.08
N ASN A 107 -9.38 13.08 25.52
CA ASN A 107 -9.24 14.32 26.28
C ASN A 107 -10.41 14.40 27.26
N GLY A 108 -10.20 13.83 28.45
CA GLY A 108 -10.90 14.25 29.67
C GLY A 108 -10.42 15.61 30.14
#